data_AF-A0A7C4AL29-F1
#
_entry.id   AF-A0A7C4AL29-F1
#
_cell.length_a   1.000
_cell.length_b   1.000
_cell.length_c   1.000
_cell.angle_alpha   90.00
_cell.angle_beta   90.00
_cell.angle_gamma   90.00
#
_symmetry.space_group_name_H-M   'P 1'
#
loop_
_entity.id
_entity.type
_entity.pdbx_description
1 polymer ?
#
loop_
_entity_poly.entity_id
_entity_poly.type
_entity_poly.pdbx_seq_one_letter_code
_entity_poly.pdbx_strand_id
1 'polypeptide(L)'
;MKSTNSQKTPGIITKLLRLCGIIILSTLVIIPAQTQAQDSLAITVTPPFFNLTMNPGDYWSSIIKVVNTNPAPLTIQAVPASFTPTSEEGYGAFTTADKPSAAEVAHWIEVLSGKEITIPPGQVGEIRFAIQAPKDASPGGHYGAILIGQGAGSVSGNGMGISSVVSSLLFVRVTGNIVERGRIRDFSISNTHPSRPAGQFQFRFENEGNVHLQPQGDIEIKNMWGQDRGKILINQETDFGNVLPNSVRKFAYDWSAKDAYFDIGRFTATLTLAYGAEGRQNSTATIVFWVIPWDRLAALLGSILGVILVFWLSIRAYVRKVMQLERARYGGPNQVPRPPAEMVFEPIRQSAVDLRHYQRATPKEKQKLWAAYKPLFRYLLLLFAAAAILWVILNQILEPNRPSTSAKVRPGSVTTTTPLQ
;
A
#
# COMPACT_ATOMS: atom_id res chain seq x y z
N MET A 1 -62.28 -52.44 51.45
CA MET A 1 -60.85 -52.25 51.75
C MET A 1 -60.12 -51.90 50.45
N LYS A 2 -59.29 -50.84 50.49
CA LYS A 2 -58.39 -50.34 49.43
C LYS A 2 -59.03 -49.85 48.13
N SER A 3 -59.47 -48.58 48.14
CA SER A 3 -59.55 -47.74 46.95
C SER A 3 -58.28 -46.89 46.88
N THR A 4 -57.53 -47.09 45.81
CA THR A 4 -56.28 -46.43 45.43
C THR A 4 -56.45 -44.93 45.25
N ASN A 5 -55.62 -44.15 45.94
CA ASN A 5 -55.57 -42.70 45.84
C ASN A 5 -54.78 -42.32 44.57
N SER A 6 -55.47 -41.75 43.58
CA SER A 6 -54.89 -41.34 42.29
C SER A 6 -54.04 -40.08 42.49
N GLN A 7 -52.71 -40.22 42.38
CA GLN A 7 -51.80 -39.09 42.27
C GLN A 7 -52.07 -38.34 40.95
N LYS A 8 -52.66 -37.14 41.05
CA LYS A 8 -52.75 -36.22 39.91
C LYS A 8 -51.34 -35.80 39.49
N THR A 9 -50.85 -36.40 38.42
CA THR A 9 -49.68 -35.92 37.68
C THR A 9 -49.93 -34.48 37.22
N PRO A 10 -48.99 -33.53 37.47
CA PRO A 10 -49.14 -32.16 37.00
C PRO A 10 -49.19 -32.16 35.47
N GLY A 11 -50.25 -31.56 34.92
CA GLY A 11 -50.52 -31.51 33.48
C GLY A 11 -49.38 -30.87 32.71
N ILE A 12 -49.15 -31.34 31.48
CA ILE A 12 -48.06 -30.95 30.57
C ILE A 12 -47.90 -29.42 30.49
N ILE A 13 -49.01 -28.67 30.57
CA ILE A 13 -49.06 -27.21 30.54
C ILE A 13 -48.31 -26.57 31.74
N THR A 14 -48.43 -27.14 32.95
CA THR A 14 -47.70 -26.63 34.13
C THR A 14 -46.21 -26.93 34.09
N LYS A 15 -45.80 -28.02 33.43
CA LYS A 15 -44.38 -28.30 33.16
C LYS A 15 -43.82 -27.36 32.09
N LEU A 16 -44.59 -27.05 31.05
CA LEU A 16 -44.19 -26.08 30.02
C LEU A 16 -44.04 -24.66 30.58
N LEU A 17 -44.97 -24.21 31.43
CA LEU A 17 -44.91 -22.90 32.09
C LEU A 17 -43.69 -22.77 33.03
N ARG A 18 -43.35 -23.84 33.75
CA ARG A 18 -42.12 -23.86 34.58
C ARG A 18 -40.86 -23.89 33.71
N LEU A 19 -40.87 -24.58 32.57
CA LEU A 19 -39.74 -24.60 31.64
C LEU A 19 -39.54 -23.22 30.99
N CYS A 20 -40.61 -22.56 30.54
CA CYS A 20 -40.55 -21.19 30.03
C CYS A 20 -40.11 -20.19 31.11
N GLY A 21 -40.56 -20.36 32.36
CA GLY A 21 -40.10 -19.53 33.49
C GLY A 21 -38.60 -19.67 33.76
N ILE A 22 -38.05 -20.89 33.68
CA ILE A 22 -36.61 -21.15 33.86
C ILE A 22 -35.80 -20.64 32.65
N ILE A 23 -36.34 -20.73 31.43
CA ILE A 23 -35.68 -20.19 30.22
C ILE A 23 -35.66 -18.66 30.27
N ILE A 24 -36.75 -18.01 30.69
CA ILE A 24 -36.80 -16.54 30.85
C ILE A 24 -35.88 -16.08 32.00
N LEU A 25 -35.81 -16.83 33.10
CA LEU A 25 -34.93 -16.51 34.23
C LEU A 25 -33.45 -16.76 33.90
N SER A 26 -33.13 -17.76 33.07
CA SER A 26 -31.75 -18.00 32.60
C SER A 26 -31.29 -17.00 31.53
N THR A 27 -32.20 -16.45 30.70
CA THR A 27 -31.87 -15.35 29.79
C THR A 27 -31.68 -14.00 30.49
N LEU A 28 -32.23 -13.80 31.68
CA LEU A 28 -32.12 -12.52 32.41
C LEU A 28 -30.79 -12.37 33.18
N VAL A 29 -29.99 -13.43 33.31
CA VAL A 29 -28.71 -13.42 34.06
C VAL A 29 -27.50 -13.13 33.15
N ILE A 30 -27.68 -13.07 31.83
CA ILE A 30 -26.64 -12.62 30.89
C ILE A 30 -26.83 -11.12 30.65
N ILE A 31 -26.73 -10.31 31.71
CA ILE A 31 -26.45 -8.89 31.52
C ILE A 31 -24.95 -8.84 31.20
N PRO A 32 -24.53 -8.46 29.98
CA PRO A 32 -23.11 -8.22 29.75
C PRO A 32 -22.71 -7.16 30.77
N ALA A 33 -21.84 -7.53 31.71
CA ALA A 33 -21.21 -6.55 32.57
C ALA A 33 -20.64 -5.49 31.62
N GLN A 34 -21.14 -4.26 31.72
CA GLN A 34 -20.55 -3.14 31.02
C GLN A 34 -19.14 -3.02 31.59
N THR A 35 -18.19 -3.71 30.96
CA THR A 35 -16.78 -3.40 31.10
C THR A 35 -16.66 -1.97 30.60
N GLN A 36 -16.62 -1.02 31.55
CA GLN A 36 -16.17 0.32 31.25
C GLN A 36 -14.76 0.14 30.72
N ALA A 37 -14.62 0.24 29.40
CA ALA A 37 -13.32 0.41 28.80
C ALA A 37 -12.73 1.64 29.48
N GLN A 38 -11.64 1.45 30.22
CA GLN A 38 -10.96 2.54 30.86
C GLN A 38 -10.55 3.51 29.76
N ASP A 39 -11.08 4.73 29.79
CA ASP A 39 -10.81 5.75 28.79
C ASP A 39 -9.29 5.84 28.61
N SER A 40 -8.83 5.61 27.38
CA SER A 40 -7.42 5.68 27.05
C SER A 40 -6.94 7.10 27.37
N LEU A 41 -6.12 7.23 28.41
CA LEU A 41 -5.57 8.50 28.84
C LEU A 41 -4.77 9.11 27.68
N ALA A 42 -5.27 10.21 27.13
CA ALA A 42 -4.64 10.94 26.04
C ALA A 42 -3.84 12.11 26.64
N ILE A 43 -2.55 12.17 26.30
CA ILE A 43 -1.64 13.27 26.67
C ILE A 43 -1.16 13.87 25.35
N THR A 44 -1.33 15.19 25.18
CA THR A 44 -0.82 15.89 24.00
C THR A 44 0.34 16.79 24.41
N VAL A 45 1.46 16.71 23.70
CA VAL A 45 2.70 17.43 23.99
C VAL A 45 3.09 18.30 22.79
N THR A 46 3.42 19.57 23.04
CA THR A 46 3.85 20.53 22.00
C THR A 46 5.04 21.37 22.50
N PRO A 47 6.12 21.54 21.70
CA PRO A 47 6.35 20.96 20.38
C PRO A 47 6.84 19.50 20.44
N PRO A 48 6.70 18.74 19.34
CA PRO A 48 7.16 17.34 19.27
C PRO A 48 8.68 17.19 19.24
N PHE A 49 9.40 18.20 18.74
CA PHE A 49 10.86 18.23 18.76
C PHE A 49 11.41 19.66 18.76
N PHE A 50 12.67 19.80 19.15
CA PHE A 50 13.47 21.01 19.08
C PHE A 50 14.73 20.75 18.25
N ASN A 51 15.08 21.68 17.36
CA ASN A 51 16.34 21.66 16.61
C ASN A 51 17.14 22.92 16.97
N LEU A 52 18.29 22.73 17.62
CA LEU A 52 19.07 23.79 18.23
C LEU A 52 20.50 23.74 17.71
N THR A 53 21.10 24.91 17.49
CA THR A 53 22.54 25.05 17.26
C THR A 53 23.13 25.79 18.44
N MET A 54 24.14 25.20 19.08
CA MET A 54 24.76 25.70 20.31
C MET A 54 26.29 25.61 20.18
N ASN A 55 27.01 26.50 20.84
CA ASN A 55 28.45 26.36 21.06
C ASN A 55 28.72 25.56 22.35
N PRO A 56 29.92 24.95 22.49
CA PRO A 56 30.32 24.36 23.76
C PRO A 56 30.24 25.38 24.91
N GLY A 57 29.60 25.01 26.02
CA GLY A 57 29.37 25.89 27.16
C GLY A 57 28.09 26.74 27.11
N ASP A 58 27.36 26.75 26.00
CA ASP A 58 26.13 27.54 25.86
C ASP A 58 25.01 27.02 26.77
N TYR A 59 24.15 27.96 27.17
CA TYR A 59 22.94 27.71 27.94
C TYR A 59 21.71 28.15 27.14
N TRP A 60 20.70 27.28 27.06
CA TRP A 60 19.44 27.59 26.39
C TRP A 60 18.26 27.04 27.19
N SER A 61 17.13 27.74 27.21
CA SER A 61 15.94 27.32 27.96
C SER A 61 14.66 27.54 27.17
N SER A 62 13.68 26.67 27.39
CA SER A 62 12.37 26.76 26.73
C SER A 62 11.28 26.04 27.54
N ILE A 63 10.09 25.95 26.95
CA ILE A 63 8.91 25.34 27.54
C ILE A 63 8.33 24.28 26.64
N ILE A 64 7.83 23.21 27.25
CA ILE A 64 6.96 22.21 26.62
C ILE A 64 5.57 22.37 27.21
N LYS A 65 4.57 22.50 26.34
CA LYS A 65 3.16 22.57 26.73
C LYS A 65 2.56 21.18 26.70
N VAL A 66 1.87 20.81 27.77
CA VAL A 66 1.18 19.53 27.91
C VAL A 66 -0.31 19.80 28.10
N VAL A 67 -1.13 19.28 27.20
CA VAL A 67 -2.59 19.46 27.25
C VAL A 67 -3.22 18.22 27.87
N ASN A 68 -3.95 18.41 28.97
CA ASN A 68 -4.76 17.35 29.56
C ASN A 68 -6.15 17.32 28.89
N THR A 69 -6.35 16.40 27.96
CA THR A 69 -7.65 16.20 27.29
C THR A 69 -8.58 15.25 28.06
N ASN A 70 -8.16 14.76 29.22
CA ASN A 70 -8.92 13.79 30.01
C ASN A 70 -9.92 14.50 30.96
N PRO A 71 -11.00 13.83 31.37
CA PRO A 71 -11.97 14.38 32.31
C PRO A 71 -11.47 14.41 33.77
N ALA A 72 -10.33 13.78 34.06
CA ALA A 72 -9.70 13.71 35.39
C ALA A 72 -8.38 14.52 35.43
N PRO A 73 -7.97 15.01 36.62
CA PRO A 73 -6.67 15.65 36.77
C PRO A 73 -5.55 14.66 36.45
N LEU A 74 -4.54 15.15 35.73
CA LEU A 74 -3.44 14.35 35.23
C LEU A 74 -2.14 14.76 35.92
N THR A 75 -1.54 13.88 36.70
CA THR A 75 -0.20 14.08 37.27
C THR A 75 0.85 13.48 36.35
N ILE A 76 1.74 14.33 35.82
CA ILE A 76 2.83 13.95 34.93
C ILE A 76 4.20 14.19 35.57
N GLN A 77 5.17 13.43 35.11
CA GLN A 77 6.59 13.60 35.36
C GLN A 77 7.30 13.83 34.03
N ALA A 78 8.32 14.69 34.05
CA ALA A 78 9.18 14.97 32.90
C ALA A 78 10.59 14.43 33.20
N VAL A 79 11.04 13.46 32.41
CA VAL A 79 12.30 12.75 32.63
C VAL A 79 13.21 12.94 31.42
N PRO A 80 14.39 13.58 31.59
CA PRO A 80 15.40 13.64 30.55
C PRO A 80 15.91 12.25 30.16
N ALA A 81 16.08 12.04 28.85
CA ALA A 81 16.63 10.83 28.28
C ALA A 81 17.53 11.15 27.08
N SER A 82 18.51 10.28 26.82
CA SER A 82 19.28 10.28 25.59
C SER A 82 18.57 9.43 24.54
N PHE A 83 18.65 9.85 23.28
CA PHE A 83 18.02 9.17 22.16
C PHE A 83 19.08 8.54 21.26
N THR A 84 19.01 7.22 21.10
CA THR A 84 19.97 6.46 20.28
C THR A 84 19.24 5.62 19.23
N PRO A 85 19.74 5.49 18.00
CA PRO A 85 19.12 4.66 16.99
C PRO A 85 19.28 3.18 17.37
N THR A 86 18.19 2.41 17.31
CA THR A 86 18.24 0.96 17.59
C THR A 86 18.18 0.10 16.34
N SER A 87 17.61 0.64 15.27
CA SER A 87 17.34 -0.11 14.05
C SER A 87 17.27 0.80 12.83
N GLU A 88 17.22 0.19 11.65
CA GLU A 88 17.19 0.94 10.40
C GLU A 88 15.82 1.54 10.08
N GLU A 89 14.74 1.07 10.70
CA GLU A 89 13.40 1.61 10.46
C GLU A 89 13.20 3.02 11.05
N GLY A 90 14.21 3.55 11.75
CA GLY A 90 14.16 4.86 12.39
C GLY A 90 13.58 4.84 13.81
N TYR A 91 13.49 3.66 14.42
CA TYR A 91 13.23 3.54 15.86
C TYR A 91 14.48 3.92 16.65
N GLY A 92 14.26 4.50 17.82
CA GLY A 92 15.32 4.74 18.78
C GLY A 92 14.95 4.30 20.19
N ALA A 93 15.98 4.02 20.97
CA ALA A 93 15.88 3.74 22.39
C ALA A 93 16.13 5.01 23.19
N PHE A 94 15.38 5.13 24.28
CA PHE A 94 15.58 6.17 25.28
C PHE A 94 16.34 5.60 26.47
N THR A 95 17.40 6.30 26.87
CA THR A 95 18.18 5.97 28.08
C THR A 95 18.14 7.15 29.04
N THR A 96 17.59 6.96 30.24
CA THR A 96 17.51 8.01 31.26
C THR A 96 18.86 8.22 31.96
N ALA A 97 19.03 9.39 32.59
CA ALA A 97 20.26 9.79 33.27
C ALA A 97 20.69 8.82 34.40
N ASP A 98 19.77 8.08 34.99
CA ASP A 98 20.05 7.08 36.04
C ASP A 98 20.95 5.92 35.55
N LYS A 99 21.15 5.79 34.23
CA LYS A 99 22.04 4.81 33.59
C LYS A 99 23.27 5.53 33.00
N PRO A 100 24.43 5.53 33.69
CA PRO A 100 25.54 6.45 33.42
C PRO A 100 26.30 6.21 32.10
N SER A 101 26.32 5.00 31.54
CA SER A 101 27.21 4.67 30.41
C SER A 101 26.67 5.01 29.01
N ALA A 102 25.40 5.43 28.88
CA ALA A 102 24.76 5.64 27.58
C ALA A 102 23.86 6.89 27.52
N ALA A 103 23.92 7.77 28.53
CA ALA A 103 22.98 8.87 28.72
C ALA A 103 23.64 10.27 28.66
N GLU A 104 24.66 10.47 27.81
CA GLU A 104 25.48 11.70 27.79
C GLU A 104 24.65 12.99 27.65
N VAL A 105 23.67 13.01 26.74
CA VAL A 105 22.84 14.20 26.46
C VAL A 105 21.75 14.41 27.52
N ALA A 106 21.32 13.33 28.18
CA ALA A 106 20.32 13.44 29.26
C ALA A 106 20.82 14.31 30.41
N HIS A 107 22.13 14.30 30.67
CA HIS A 107 22.76 15.10 31.72
C HIS A 107 22.87 16.59 31.37
N TRP A 108 22.70 16.96 30.10
CA TRP A 108 22.71 18.36 29.67
C TRP A 108 21.36 19.03 29.94
N ILE A 109 20.30 18.23 30.08
CA ILE A 109 18.92 18.70 30.18
C ILE A 109 18.52 18.80 31.65
N GLU A 110 18.12 19.99 32.07
CA GLU A 110 17.61 20.26 33.40
C GLU A 110 16.11 20.61 33.33
N VAL A 111 15.28 19.91 34.10
CA VAL A 111 13.84 20.21 34.22
C VAL A 111 13.62 21.15 35.39
N LEU A 112 13.16 22.37 35.11
CA LEU A 112 13.01 23.47 36.08
C LEU A 112 11.64 23.49 36.77
N SER A 113 10.62 22.87 36.18
CA SER A 113 9.23 22.88 36.71
C SER A 113 8.98 21.93 37.90
N GLY A 114 10.01 21.25 38.43
CA GLY A 114 9.88 20.26 39.50
C GLY A 114 9.61 18.83 38.99
N LYS A 115 9.61 17.84 39.89
CA LYS A 115 9.51 16.40 39.54
C LYS A 115 8.12 15.99 39.04
N GLU A 116 7.07 16.58 39.60
CA GLU A 116 5.67 16.26 39.31
C GLU A 116 4.85 17.52 39.06
N ILE A 117 3.98 17.45 38.06
CA ILE A 117 3.06 18.54 37.70
C ILE A 117 1.66 17.94 37.57
N THR A 118 0.71 18.48 38.32
CA THR A 118 -0.71 18.11 38.19
C THR A 118 -1.45 19.11 37.32
N ILE A 119 -2.01 18.63 36.22
CA ILE A 119 -2.74 19.42 35.24
C ILE A 119 -4.24 19.14 35.38
N PRO A 120 -5.07 20.14 35.69
CA PRO A 120 -6.52 19.96 35.77
C PRO A 120 -7.14 19.48 34.43
N PRO A 121 -8.36 18.90 34.46
CA PRO A 121 -9.07 18.51 33.24
C PRO A 121 -9.22 19.68 32.27
N GLY A 122 -8.92 19.45 30.99
CA GLY A 122 -9.05 20.44 29.92
C GLY A 122 -8.03 21.60 29.96
N GLN A 123 -7.05 21.56 30.88
CA GLN A 123 -6.06 22.61 31.03
C GLN A 123 -4.71 22.26 30.40
N VAL A 124 -3.85 23.28 30.30
CA VAL A 124 -2.49 23.19 29.77
C VAL A 124 -1.50 23.37 30.92
N GLY A 125 -0.60 22.40 31.10
CA GLY A 125 0.57 22.52 31.96
C GLY A 125 1.80 22.92 31.16
N GLU A 126 2.74 23.61 31.82
CA GLU A 126 3.99 24.06 31.21
C GLU A 126 5.19 23.43 31.93
N ILE A 127 5.97 22.65 31.18
CA ILE A 127 7.25 22.10 31.64
C ILE A 127 8.36 23.02 31.14
N ARG A 128 8.97 23.76 32.06
CA ARG A 128 10.15 24.59 31.81
C ARG A 128 11.37 23.71 31.91
N PHE A 129 12.26 23.81 30.94
CA PHE A 129 13.52 23.07 30.93
C PHE A 129 14.64 23.93 30.37
N ALA A 130 15.87 23.56 30.71
CA ALA A 130 17.09 24.15 30.20
C ALA A 130 18.01 23.07 29.65
N ILE A 131 18.90 23.48 28.76
CA ILE A 131 19.97 22.68 28.19
C ILE A 131 21.27 23.44 28.43
N GLN A 132 22.22 22.79 29.07
CA GLN A 132 23.57 23.31 29.26
C GLN A 132 24.55 22.39 28.56
N ALA A 133 25.12 22.86 27.45
CA ALA A 133 26.18 22.13 26.77
C ALA A 133 27.47 22.22 27.62
N PRO A 134 28.15 21.10 27.92
CA PRO A 134 29.47 21.13 28.55
C PRO A 134 30.48 21.94 27.73
N LYS A 135 31.49 22.51 28.40
CA LYS A 135 32.56 23.27 27.72
C LYS A 135 33.44 22.38 26.83
N ASP A 136 33.49 21.10 27.15
CA ASP A 136 34.21 20.04 26.44
C ASP A 136 33.29 19.21 25.52
N ALA A 137 32.06 19.69 25.24
CA ALA A 137 31.15 19.03 24.33
C ALA A 137 31.79 18.81 22.94
N SER A 138 31.76 17.57 22.46
CA SER A 138 32.31 17.22 21.16
C SER A 138 31.50 17.90 20.03
N PRO A 139 32.15 18.42 18.97
CA PRO A 139 31.45 18.96 17.81
C PRO A 139 30.62 17.89 17.11
N GLY A 140 29.40 18.23 16.70
CA GLY A 140 28.50 17.30 16.03
C GLY A 140 27.06 17.35 16.53
N GLY A 141 26.30 16.29 16.25
CA GLY A 141 24.92 16.12 16.67
C GLY A 141 24.81 15.33 17.97
N HIS A 142 24.04 15.87 18.90
CA HIS A 142 23.72 15.31 20.20
C HIS A 142 22.21 15.19 20.32
N TYR A 143 21.72 14.01 20.71
CA TYR A 143 20.29 13.67 20.65
C TYR A 143 19.76 13.25 22.00
N GLY A 144 18.73 13.95 22.44
CA GLY A 144 18.01 13.68 23.67
C GLY A 144 16.51 13.73 23.48
N ALA A 145 15.80 13.52 24.58
CA ALA A 145 14.37 13.64 24.67
C ALA A 145 13.97 14.01 26.10
N ILE A 146 12.81 14.64 26.24
CA ILE A 146 12.12 14.76 27.53
C ILE A 146 10.91 13.83 27.45
N LEU A 147 10.94 12.77 28.24
CA LEU A 147 9.86 11.80 28.37
C LEU A 147 8.82 12.34 29.35
N ILE A 148 7.58 12.46 28.90
CA ILE A 148 6.49 13.06 29.66
C ILE A 148 5.41 12.01 29.82
N GLY A 149 5.15 11.61 31.06
CA GLY A 149 4.15 10.59 31.33
C GLY A 149 3.78 10.50 32.80
N GLN A 150 2.83 9.64 33.12
CA GLN A 150 2.49 9.36 34.51
C GLN A 150 3.61 8.52 35.14
N GLY A 151 4.08 8.92 36.32
CA GLY A 151 5.06 8.14 37.08
C GLY A 151 4.53 6.74 37.41
N ALA A 152 5.44 5.78 37.56
CA ALA A 152 5.09 4.41 37.98
C ALA A 152 4.50 4.45 39.40
N GLY A 153 3.16 4.47 39.53
CA GLY A 153 2.49 4.49 40.83
C GLY A 153 1.08 5.09 40.87
N SER A 154 0.61 5.76 39.82
CA SER A 154 -0.65 6.53 39.85
C SER A 154 -1.94 5.71 39.73
N VAL A 155 -1.92 4.39 40.01
CA VAL A 155 -3.07 3.50 39.86
C VAL A 155 -3.55 3.05 41.24
N SER A 156 -4.57 3.72 41.76
CA SER A 156 -5.27 3.27 42.96
C SER A 156 -6.29 2.19 42.58
N GLY A 157 -5.90 0.91 42.64
CA GLY A 157 -6.80 -0.25 42.51
C GLY A 157 -6.12 -1.52 41.98
N ASN A 158 -6.79 -2.68 42.12
CA ASN A 158 -6.36 -3.99 41.57
C ASN A 158 -6.45 -4.09 40.03
N GLY A 159 -6.30 -2.97 39.31
CA GLY A 159 -6.31 -2.91 37.86
C GLY A 159 -4.90 -2.76 37.28
N MET A 160 -4.65 -3.41 36.14
CA MET A 160 -3.46 -3.13 35.33
C MET A 160 -3.60 -1.73 34.73
N GLY A 161 -2.87 -0.76 35.28
CA GLY A 161 -2.88 0.60 34.73
C GLY A 161 -1.98 0.71 33.51
N ILE A 162 -2.50 1.31 32.46
CA ILE A 162 -1.77 1.68 31.26
C ILE A 162 -1.17 3.07 31.50
N SER A 163 0.15 3.17 31.61
CA SER A 163 0.83 4.47 31.63
C SER A 163 1.16 4.91 30.21
N SER A 164 0.67 6.10 29.83
CA SER A 164 1.01 6.74 28.56
C SER A 164 2.22 7.64 28.77
N VAL A 165 3.23 7.48 27.90
CA VAL A 165 4.44 8.32 27.86
C VAL A 165 4.57 8.89 26.46
N VAL A 166 4.72 10.20 26.37
CA VAL A 166 4.95 10.94 25.13
C VAL A 166 6.31 11.64 25.24
N SER A 167 7.10 11.63 24.18
CA SER A 167 8.42 12.26 24.15
C SER A 167 8.41 13.55 23.34
N SER A 168 9.10 14.59 23.84
CA SER A 168 9.57 15.69 22.99
C SER A 168 11.06 15.47 22.69
N LEU A 169 11.45 15.43 21.41
CA LEU A 169 12.83 15.17 21.00
C LEU A 169 13.68 16.45 21.02
N LEU A 170 14.96 16.34 21.35
CA LEU A 170 15.90 17.46 21.37
C LEU A 170 17.12 17.12 20.52
N PHE A 171 17.28 17.85 19.42
CA PHE A 171 18.39 17.70 18.49
C PHE A 171 19.30 18.90 18.66
N VAL A 172 20.47 18.69 19.25
CA VAL A 172 21.45 19.73 19.55
C VAL A 172 22.62 19.58 18.60
N ARG A 173 22.88 20.59 17.79
CA ARG A 173 24.06 20.69 16.92
C ARG A 173 25.09 21.55 17.62
N VAL A 174 26.15 20.92 18.12
CA VAL A 174 27.29 21.60 18.74
C VAL A 174 28.26 22.06 17.65
N THR A 175 28.54 23.36 17.59
CA THR A 175 29.43 23.96 16.58
C THR A 175 30.88 23.46 16.71
N GLY A 176 31.64 23.55 15.61
CA GLY A 176 33.03 23.12 15.54
C GLY A 176 33.33 22.42 14.22
N ASN A 177 34.12 21.35 14.26
CA ASN A 177 34.44 20.55 13.08
C ASN A 177 33.26 19.62 12.72
N ILE A 178 32.35 20.10 11.88
CA ILE A 178 31.18 19.35 11.40
C ILE A 178 31.54 18.59 10.12
N VAL A 179 31.35 17.28 10.16
CA VAL A 179 31.49 16.38 9.02
C VAL A 179 30.11 15.89 8.63
N GLU A 180 29.61 16.39 7.51
CA GLU A 180 28.40 15.90 6.85
C GLU A 180 28.84 14.96 5.73
N ARG A 181 28.68 13.65 5.91
CA ARG A 181 28.97 12.66 4.88
C ARG A 181 27.91 11.59 4.92
N GLY A 182 27.20 11.41 3.82
CA GLY A 182 26.17 10.39 3.70
C GLY A 182 26.29 9.66 2.39
N ARG A 183 25.67 8.49 2.30
CA ARG A 183 25.58 7.76 1.03
C ARG A 183 24.41 6.82 0.98
N ILE A 184 23.99 6.54 -0.24
CA ILE A 184 23.03 5.47 -0.52
C ILE A 184 23.78 4.14 -0.46
N ARG A 185 23.41 3.30 0.51
CA ARG A 185 23.93 1.93 0.69
C ARG A 185 23.29 0.95 -0.26
N ASP A 186 21.98 1.07 -0.42
CA ASP A 186 21.17 0.16 -1.22
C ASP A 186 19.94 0.92 -1.76
N PHE A 187 19.52 0.54 -2.96
CA PHE A 187 18.28 1.02 -3.56
C PHE A 187 17.67 -0.13 -4.34
N SER A 188 16.42 -0.47 -4.05
CA SER A 188 15.75 -1.61 -4.67
C SER A 188 14.23 -1.39 -4.76
N ILE A 189 13.56 -2.26 -5.50
CA ILE A 189 12.10 -2.38 -5.55
C ILE A 189 11.70 -3.75 -5.01
N SER A 190 10.56 -3.85 -4.32
CA SER A 190 10.09 -5.10 -3.69
C SER A 190 9.88 -6.25 -4.66
N ASN A 191 9.43 -5.96 -5.89
CA ASN A 191 9.31 -6.92 -6.97
C ASN A 191 9.97 -6.34 -8.23
N THR A 192 10.96 -7.05 -8.77
CA THR A 192 11.69 -6.65 -9.99
C THR A 192 10.91 -6.94 -11.27
N HIS A 193 9.88 -7.78 -11.20
CA HIS A 193 9.03 -8.17 -12.32
C HIS A 193 7.53 -8.00 -12.00
N PRO A 194 7.05 -6.79 -11.66
CA PRO A 194 5.65 -6.61 -11.28
C PRO A 194 4.71 -6.75 -12.49
N SER A 195 3.53 -7.32 -12.26
CA SER A 195 2.50 -7.51 -13.30
C SER A 195 1.84 -6.21 -13.76
N ARG A 196 2.00 -5.14 -12.99
CA ARG A 196 1.46 -3.80 -13.21
C ARG A 196 2.54 -2.78 -12.86
N PRO A 197 2.49 -1.54 -13.36
CA PRO A 197 3.43 -0.47 -13.02
C PRO A 197 3.15 0.07 -11.60
N ALA A 198 3.30 -0.79 -10.61
CA ALA A 198 3.13 -0.50 -9.19
C ALA A 198 4.10 -1.38 -8.38
N GLY A 199 4.53 -0.87 -7.23
CA GLY A 199 5.46 -1.56 -6.35
C GLY A 199 5.90 -0.66 -5.19
N GLN A 200 6.75 -1.20 -4.32
CA GLN A 200 7.34 -0.45 -3.21
C GLN A 200 8.84 -0.29 -3.44
N PHE A 201 9.29 0.95 -3.55
CA PHE A 201 10.71 1.27 -3.58
C PHE A 201 11.23 1.34 -2.15
N GLN A 202 12.44 0.83 -1.94
CA GLN A 202 13.14 0.92 -0.68
C GLN A 202 14.58 1.35 -0.91
N PHE A 203 15.10 2.22 -0.05
CA PHE A 203 16.51 2.57 -0.06
C PHE A 203 17.06 2.68 1.36
N ARG A 204 18.35 2.42 1.50
CA ARG A 204 19.09 2.55 2.76
C ARG A 204 20.07 3.69 2.62
N PHE A 205 19.95 4.69 3.48
CA PHE A 205 20.86 5.82 3.55
C PHE A 205 21.72 5.71 4.81
N GLU A 206 23.03 5.76 4.64
CA GLU A 206 23.99 5.73 5.73
C GLU A 206 24.54 7.13 5.98
N ASN A 207 24.66 7.47 7.26
CA ASN A 207 25.35 8.67 7.70
C ASN A 207 26.70 8.30 8.33
N GLU A 208 27.78 8.67 7.63
CA GLU A 208 29.18 8.50 8.06
C GLU A 208 29.75 9.79 8.70
N GLY A 209 28.91 10.80 8.87
CA GLY A 209 29.25 12.07 9.51
C GLY A 209 29.09 12.05 11.02
N ASN A 210 29.38 13.20 11.65
CA ASN A 210 29.20 13.42 13.09
C ASN A 210 27.95 14.23 13.44
N VAL A 211 27.12 14.60 12.46
CA VAL A 211 25.84 15.30 12.65
C VAL A 211 24.74 14.60 11.87
N HIS A 212 23.47 14.74 12.30
CA HIS A 212 22.34 14.15 11.60
C HIS A 212 22.23 14.74 10.20
N LEU A 213 21.88 13.88 9.25
CA LEU A 213 21.60 14.26 7.88
C LEU A 213 20.14 14.01 7.59
N GLN A 214 19.53 14.91 6.83
CA GLN A 214 18.19 14.72 6.32
C GLN A 214 18.28 14.57 4.80
N PRO A 215 18.23 13.34 4.26
CA PRO A 215 18.22 13.13 2.82
C PRO A 215 16.87 13.59 2.26
N GLN A 216 16.90 14.55 1.34
CA GLN A 216 15.73 15.09 0.64
C GLN A 216 15.92 14.98 -0.86
N GLY A 217 14.88 14.66 -1.61
CA GLY A 217 15.02 14.53 -3.07
C GLY A 217 13.86 13.80 -3.69
N ASP A 218 14.12 12.99 -4.71
CA ASP A 218 13.07 12.29 -5.43
C ASP A 218 13.51 10.98 -6.08
N ILE A 219 12.52 10.12 -6.33
CA ILE A 219 12.63 8.95 -7.21
C ILE A 219 11.91 9.27 -8.49
N GLU A 220 12.68 9.45 -9.57
CA GLU A 220 12.16 9.63 -10.92
C GLU A 220 12.05 8.28 -11.61
N ILE A 221 10.88 7.97 -12.18
CA ILE A 221 10.59 6.67 -12.79
C ILE A 221 10.24 6.88 -14.26
N LYS A 222 11.06 6.32 -15.14
CA LYS A 222 10.92 6.41 -16.60
C LYS A 222 10.75 5.05 -17.23
N ASN A 223 9.90 4.97 -18.25
CA ASN A 223 9.79 3.77 -19.09
C ASN A 223 10.86 3.76 -20.20
N MET A 224 10.93 2.68 -20.97
CA MET A 224 11.92 2.52 -22.05
C MET A 224 11.75 3.51 -23.21
N TRP A 225 10.61 4.20 -23.30
CA TRP A 225 10.36 5.27 -24.27
C TRP A 225 10.73 6.66 -23.72
N GLY A 226 11.32 6.73 -22.53
CA GLY A 226 11.70 7.99 -21.87
C GLY A 226 10.53 8.79 -21.31
N GLN A 227 9.32 8.21 -21.25
CA GLN A 227 8.17 8.86 -20.66
C GLN A 227 8.20 8.74 -19.14
N ASP A 228 7.85 9.82 -18.45
CA ASP A 228 7.74 9.85 -17.00
C ASP A 228 6.50 9.06 -16.54
N ARG A 229 6.72 8.05 -15.71
CA ARG A 229 5.67 7.17 -15.15
C ARG A 229 5.45 7.41 -13.65
N GLY A 230 6.20 8.32 -13.05
CA GLY A 230 6.00 8.74 -11.68
C GLY A 230 7.19 9.55 -11.15
N LYS A 231 6.89 10.39 -10.17
CA LYS A 231 7.87 11.10 -9.36
C LYS A 231 7.45 11.00 -7.90
N ILE A 232 8.31 10.45 -7.06
CA ILE A 232 8.06 10.31 -5.61
C ILE A 232 8.96 11.31 -4.91
N LEU A 233 8.37 12.21 -4.13
CA LEU A 233 9.12 13.20 -3.35
C LEU A 233 9.53 12.57 -2.02
N ILE A 234 10.82 12.66 -1.68
CA ILE A 234 11.40 12.09 -0.48
C ILE A 234 11.68 13.21 0.51
N ASN A 235 11.05 13.12 1.69
CA ASN A 235 11.23 14.04 2.83
C ASN A 235 11.11 15.52 2.45
N GLN A 236 10.40 15.83 1.35
CA GLN A 236 10.04 17.19 0.98
C GLN A 236 8.83 17.57 1.84
N GLU A 237 8.84 18.76 2.44
CA GLU A 237 7.76 19.28 3.30
C GLU A 237 7.63 18.62 4.68
N THR A 238 8.60 17.80 5.10
CA THR A 238 8.61 17.20 6.44
C THR A 238 9.91 17.51 7.17
N ASP A 239 9.83 17.82 8.46
CA ASP A 239 11.02 17.89 9.34
C ASP A 239 11.48 16.51 9.83
N PHE A 240 10.84 15.45 9.34
CA PHE A 240 11.13 14.06 9.65
C PHE A 240 12.09 13.44 8.62
N GLY A 241 12.57 12.23 8.90
CA GLY A 241 13.50 11.52 8.02
C GLY A 241 14.97 11.73 8.34
N ASN A 242 15.30 12.25 9.52
CA ASN A 242 16.68 12.38 9.99
C ASN A 242 17.37 11.01 10.10
N VAL A 243 18.62 10.96 9.67
CA VAL A 243 19.52 9.81 9.79
C VAL A 243 20.63 10.23 10.75
N LEU A 244 20.68 9.58 11.91
CA LEU A 244 21.63 9.92 12.97
C LEU A 244 23.07 9.56 12.59
N PRO A 245 24.08 10.21 13.18
CA PRO A 245 25.49 9.87 12.98
C PRO A 245 25.76 8.37 13.17
N ASN A 246 26.66 7.81 12.36
CA ASN A 246 27.09 6.41 12.44
C ASN A 246 25.92 5.40 12.39
N SER A 247 24.84 5.75 11.68
CA SER A 247 23.66 4.89 11.55
C SER A 247 23.19 4.78 10.10
N VAL A 248 22.44 3.72 9.83
CA VAL A 248 21.77 3.48 8.56
C VAL A 248 20.27 3.59 8.79
N ARG A 249 19.57 4.29 7.90
CA ARG A 249 18.11 4.35 7.90
C ARG A 249 17.55 3.84 6.59
N LYS A 250 16.54 2.98 6.70
CA LYS A 250 15.76 2.44 5.60
C LYS A 250 14.50 3.28 5.39
N PHE A 251 14.25 3.64 4.15
CA PHE A 251 13.04 4.34 3.72
C PHE A 251 12.30 3.46 2.71
N ALA A 252 10.96 3.48 2.78
CA ALA A 252 10.09 2.75 1.87
C ALA A 252 8.99 3.68 1.36
N TYR A 253 8.77 3.67 0.05
CA TYR A 253 7.76 4.48 -0.62
C TYR A 253 6.99 3.64 -1.63
N ASP A 254 5.67 3.74 -1.57
CA ASP A 254 4.80 3.06 -2.51
C ASP A 254 4.70 3.87 -3.81
N TRP A 255 4.65 3.15 -4.92
CA TRP A 255 4.50 3.68 -6.25
C TRP A 255 3.36 2.97 -6.96
N SER A 256 2.55 3.75 -7.67
CA SER A 256 1.53 3.24 -8.57
C SER A 256 1.35 4.24 -9.71
N ALA A 257 1.52 3.77 -10.94
CA ALA A 257 1.22 4.52 -12.16
C ALA A 257 -0.11 4.04 -12.76
N LYS A 258 -0.76 4.90 -13.56
CA LYS A 258 -1.95 4.49 -14.31
C LYS A 258 -1.56 3.43 -15.35
N ASP A 259 -2.23 2.28 -15.35
CA ASP A 259 -2.05 1.23 -16.35
C ASP A 259 -2.20 1.82 -17.77
N ALA A 260 -1.09 1.91 -18.52
CA ALA A 260 -1.13 2.12 -19.95
C ALA A 260 -1.07 0.76 -20.66
N TYR A 261 -1.80 0.59 -21.77
CA TYR A 261 -1.81 -0.67 -22.51
C TYR A 261 -0.43 -1.10 -23.00
N PHE A 262 0.48 -0.13 -23.19
CA PHE A 262 1.85 -0.35 -23.65
C PHE A 262 2.91 -0.13 -22.57
N ASP A 263 2.55 -0.03 -21.28
CA ASP A 263 3.53 0.04 -20.18
C ASP A 263 4.13 -1.35 -19.87
N ILE A 264 4.74 -1.95 -20.88
CA ILE A 264 5.35 -3.27 -20.81
C ILE A 264 6.82 -3.10 -21.14
N GLY A 265 7.70 -3.68 -20.33
CA GLY A 265 9.13 -3.71 -20.61
C GLY A 265 9.95 -3.05 -19.51
N ARG A 266 11.08 -2.45 -19.93
CA ARG A 266 12.11 -1.95 -19.02
C ARG A 266 11.71 -0.59 -18.43
N PHE A 267 11.80 -0.48 -17.12
CA PHE A 267 11.65 0.74 -16.36
C PHE A 267 12.98 1.07 -15.68
N THR A 268 13.29 2.35 -15.57
CA THR A 268 14.46 2.86 -14.87
C THR A 268 13.96 3.77 -13.76
N ALA A 269 14.37 3.49 -12.53
CA ALA A 269 14.15 4.38 -11.40
C ALA A 269 15.48 5.00 -10.98
N THR A 270 15.51 6.33 -10.90
CA THR A 270 16.67 7.09 -10.48
C THR A 270 16.32 7.81 -9.18
N LEU A 271 16.99 7.40 -8.10
CA LEU A 271 16.94 8.04 -6.80
C LEU A 271 18.00 9.14 -6.75
N THR A 272 17.59 10.38 -6.54
CA THR A 272 18.50 11.51 -6.32
C THR A 272 18.20 12.11 -4.96
N LEU A 273 19.21 12.15 -4.08
CA LEU A 273 19.11 12.68 -2.73
C LEU A 273 20.12 13.80 -2.53
N ALA A 274 19.65 14.95 -2.09
CA ALA A 274 20.44 16.05 -1.54
C ALA A 274 20.46 15.98 0.00
N TYR A 275 21.57 16.33 0.62
CA TYR A 275 21.74 16.33 2.08
C TYR A 275 22.86 17.28 2.52
N GLY A 276 22.99 17.44 3.84
CA GLY A 276 23.91 18.38 4.47
C GLY A 276 23.37 19.81 4.52
N ALA A 277 24.16 20.74 5.04
CA ALA A 277 23.83 22.15 5.12
C ALA A 277 23.45 22.69 3.73
N GLU A 278 22.22 23.20 3.60
CA GLU A 278 21.65 23.74 2.36
C GLU A 278 21.62 22.75 1.17
N GLY A 279 21.70 21.43 1.41
CA GLY A 279 21.65 20.43 0.33
C GLY A 279 22.87 20.45 -0.60
N ARG A 280 24.04 20.88 -0.11
CA ARG A 280 25.27 20.98 -0.90
C ARG A 280 25.86 19.65 -1.34
N GLN A 281 25.42 18.53 -0.75
CA GLN A 281 25.90 17.19 -1.09
C GLN A 281 24.79 16.38 -1.73
N ASN A 282 25.14 15.64 -2.78
CA ASN A 282 24.19 14.83 -3.52
C ASN A 282 24.66 13.38 -3.60
N SER A 283 23.72 12.44 -3.58
CA SER A 283 23.94 11.02 -3.82
C SER A 283 22.86 10.52 -4.78
N THR A 284 23.28 9.78 -5.80
CA THR A 284 22.37 9.24 -6.82
C THR A 284 22.53 7.73 -6.92
N ALA A 285 21.43 7.01 -7.04
CA ALA A 285 21.41 5.58 -7.30
C ALA A 285 20.36 5.25 -8.35
N THR A 286 20.66 4.30 -9.23
CA THR A 286 19.75 3.92 -10.33
C THR A 286 19.54 2.42 -10.32
N ILE A 287 18.28 2.00 -10.46
CA ILE A 287 17.90 0.61 -10.66
C ILE A 287 17.06 0.45 -11.92
N VAL A 288 17.06 -0.78 -12.42
CA VAL A 288 16.27 -1.19 -13.57
C VAL A 288 15.36 -2.35 -13.14
N PHE A 289 14.10 -2.30 -13.55
CA PHE A 289 13.12 -3.36 -13.32
C PHE A 289 12.23 -3.54 -14.54
N TRP A 290 11.50 -4.66 -14.63
CA TRP A 290 10.72 -5.02 -15.81
C TRP A 290 9.25 -5.18 -15.47
N VAL A 291 8.38 -4.35 -16.04
CA VAL A 291 6.93 -4.51 -15.87
C VAL A 291 6.42 -5.49 -16.93
N ILE A 292 5.93 -6.66 -16.50
CA ILE A 292 5.49 -7.74 -17.39
C ILE A 292 4.08 -8.19 -16.97
N PRO A 293 3.02 -7.94 -17.76
CA PRO A 293 1.66 -8.27 -17.37
C PRO A 293 1.36 -9.76 -17.56
N TRP A 294 1.84 -10.59 -16.64
CA TRP A 294 1.66 -12.05 -16.64
C TRP A 294 0.19 -12.46 -16.76
N ASP A 295 -0.72 -11.77 -16.06
CA ASP A 295 -2.15 -12.02 -16.11
C ASP A 295 -2.69 -11.91 -17.55
N ARG A 296 -2.26 -10.87 -18.28
CA ARG A 296 -2.69 -10.61 -19.67
C ARG A 296 -2.03 -11.61 -20.64
N LEU A 297 -0.76 -11.92 -20.42
CA LEU A 297 -0.03 -12.89 -21.26
C LEU A 297 -0.61 -14.30 -21.11
N ALA A 298 -0.94 -14.71 -19.87
CA ALA A 298 -1.59 -15.99 -19.59
C ALA A 298 -2.99 -16.05 -20.20
N ALA A 299 -3.79 -14.97 -20.08
CA ALA A 299 -5.10 -14.89 -20.72
C ALA A 299 -5.00 -14.98 -22.26
N LEU A 300 -4.03 -14.29 -22.86
CA LEU A 300 -3.78 -14.35 -24.30
C LEU A 300 -3.37 -15.76 -24.74
N LEU A 301 -2.39 -16.36 -24.08
CA LEU A 301 -1.92 -17.71 -24.40
C LEU A 301 -3.03 -18.76 -24.21
N GLY A 302 -3.80 -18.64 -23.11
CA GLY A 302 -4.97 -19.47 -22.85
C GLY A 302 -6.03 -19.33 -23.93
N SER A 303 -6.29 -18.11 -24.43
CA SER A 303 -7.23 -17.88 -25.52
C SER A 303 -6.76 -18.52 -26.84
N ILE A 304 -5.47 -18.42 -27.16
CA ILE A 304 -4.87 -19.03 -28.37
C ILE A 304 -4.98 -20.56 -28.29
N LEU A 305 -4.60 -21.15 -27.15
CA LEU A 305 -4.72 -22.59 -26.92
C LEU A 305 -6.18 -23.05 -26.98
N GLY A 306 -7.11 -22.26 -26.45
CA GLY A 306 -8.55 -22.51 -26.53
C GLY A 306 -9.06 -22.55 -27.97
N VAL A 307 -8.65 -21.59 -28.81
CA VAL A 307 -9.00 -21.56 -30.24
C VAL A 307 -8.42 -22.78 -30.96
N ILE A 308 -7.15 -23.13 -30.71
CA ILE A 308 -6.50 -24.31 -31.29
C ILE A 308 -7.24 -25.60 -30.89
N LEU A 309 -7.63 -25.72 -29.62
CA LEU A 309 -8.36 -26.87 -29.11
C LEU A 309 -9.75 -26.98 -29.75
N VAL A 310 -10.50 -25.89 -29.83
CA VAL A 310 -11.82 -25.86 -30.48
C VAL A 310 -11.70 -26.22 -31.96
N PHE A 311 -10.69 -25.70 -32.64
CA PHE A 311 -10.40 -26.01 -34.04
C PHE A 311 -10.08 -27.50 -34.22
N TRP A 312 -9.20 -28.05 -33.38
CA TRP A 312 -8.84 -29.47 -33.38
C TRP A 312 -10.04 -30.39 -33.10
N LEU A 313 -10.86 -30.05 -32.11
CA LEU A 313 -12.09 -30.78 -31.79
C LEU A 313 -13.11 -30.70 -32.94
N SER A 314 -13.22 -29.54 -33.59
CA SER A 314 -14.11 -29.33 -34.73
C SER A 314 -13.72 -30.18 -35.94
N ILE A 315 -12.43 -30.26 -36.27
CA ILE A 315 -11.90 -31.17 -37.29
C ILE A 315 -12.23 -32.63 -36.92
N ARG A 316 -11.96 -33.03 -35.67
CA ARG A 316 -12.22 -34.40 -35.21
C ARG A 316 -13.72 -34.75 -35.22
N ALA A 317 -14.60 -33.79 -34.96
CA ALA A 317 -16.05 -33.96 -35.05
C ALA A 317 -16.53 -34.05 -36.51
N TYR A 318 -15.99 -33.20 -37.39
CA TYR A 318 -16.29 -33.21 -38.82
C TYR A 318 -15.89 -34.54 -39.47
N VAL A 319 -14.65 -35.01 -39.26
CA VAL A 319 -14.17 -36.30 -39.78
C VAL A 319 -15.06 -37.45 -39.31
N ARG A 320 -15.43 -37.48 -38.02
CA ARG A 320 -16.36 -38.50 -37.49
C ARG A 320 -17.72 -38.47 -38.21
N LYS A 321 -18.25 -37.29 -38.50
CA LYS A 321 -19.54 -37.12 -39.19
C LYS A 321 -19.46 -37.55 -40.66
N VAL A 322 -18.38 -37.22 -41.36
CA VAL A 322 -18.16 -37.66 -42.76
C VAL A 322 -18.05 -39.17 -42.84
N MET A 323 -17.27 -39.82 -41.96
CA MET A 323 -17.16 -41.28 -41.92
C MET A 323 -18.50 -41.98 -41.65
N GLN A 324 -19.40 -41.38 -40.87
CA GLN A 324 -20.75 -41.91 -40.64
C GLN A 324 -21.63 -41.78 -41.88
N LEU A 325 -21.55 -40.64 -42.58
CA LEU A 325 -22.29 -40.42 -43.83
C LEU A 325 -21.79 -41.33 -44.96
N GLU A 326 -20.49 -41.58 -45.04
CA GLU A 326 -19.92 -42.55 -45.99
C GLU A 326 -20.33 -43.98 -45.67
N ARG A 327 -20.30 -44.40 -44.39
CA ARG A 327 -20.84 -45.71 -43.98
C ARG A 327 -22.32 -45.88 -44.31
N ALA A 328 -23.12 -44.82 -44.19
CA ALA A 328 -24.54 -44.84 -44.56
C ALA A 328 -24.75 -44.87 -46.08
N ARG A 329 -23.85 -44.29 -46.88
CA ARG A 329 -23.88 -44.35 -48.35
C ARG A 329 -23.41 -45.69 -48.91
N TYR A 330 -22.47 -46.37 -48.26
CA TYR A 330 -21.84 -47.59 -48.78
C TYR A 330 -22.39 -48.91 -48.22
N GLY A 331 -23.47 -48.89 -47.43
CA GLY A 331 -24.32 -50.05 -47.11
C GLY A 331 -23.62 -51.42 -47.01
N GLY A 332 -22.96 -51.71 -45.89
CA GLY A 332 -22.64 -53.09 -45.50
C GLY A 332 -21.31 -53.33 -44.79
N PRO A 333 -21.22 -54.39 -43.94
CA PRO A 333 -20.03 -54.69 -43.15
C PRO A 333 -19.05 -55.49 -43.99
N ASN A 334 -18.09 -54.83 -44.64
CA ASN A 334 -16.74 -55.34 -44.96
C ASN A 334 -16.10 -54.52 -46.08
N GLN A 335 -15.83 -53.23 -45.84
CA GLN A 335 -14.75 -52.54 -46.54
C GLN A 335 -14.09 -51.59 -45.55
N VAL A 336 -12.86 -51.91 -45.13
CA VAL A 336 -12.01 -50.98 -44.38
C VAL A 336 -11.36 -50.06 -45.41
N PRO A 337 -11.68 -48.74 -45.48
CA PRO A 337 -10.99 -47.86 -46.39
C PRO A 337 -9.60 -47.58 -45.79
N ARG A 338 -8.54 -47.86 -46.55
CA ARG A 338 -7.23 -47.25 -46.27
C ARG A 338 -7.34 -45.77 -46.64
N PRO A 339 -6.98 -44.83 -45.75
CA PRO A 339 -6.98 -43.42 -46.12
C PRO A 339 -5.84 -43.19 -47.14
N PRO A 340 -6.10 -42.64 -48.33
CA PRO A 340 -5.02 -42.11 -49.15
C PRO A 340 -4.49 -40.87 -48.41
N ALA A 341 -3.17 -40.68 -48.40
CA ALA A 341 -2.52 -39.47 -47.90
C ALA A 341 -2.97 -38.17 -48.62
N GLU A 342 -3.89 -38.27 -49.58
CA GLU A 342 -4.45 -37.20 -50.41
C GLU A 342 -5.66 -36.46 -49.79
N MET A 343 -6.26 -36.96 -48.70
CA MET A 343 -7.44 -36.34 -48.07
C MET A 343 -7.20 -34.98 -47.39
N VAL A 344 -5.94 -34.55 -47.26
CA VAL A 344 -5.60 -33.25 -46.66
C VAL A 344 -5.90 -32.09 -47.61
N PHE A 345 -5.87 -32.31 -48.93
CA PHE A 345 -6.04 -31.27 -49.95
C PHE A 345 -7.30 -31.42 -50.84
N GLU A 346 -7.99 -32.57 -50.75
CA GLU A 346 -9.28 -32.81 -51.39
C GLU A 346 -10.35 -31.72 -51.14
N PRO A 347 -10.60 -31.26 -49.90
CA PRO A 347 -11.63 -30.25 -49.67
C PRO A 347 -11.29 -28.92 -50.35
N ILE A 348 -10.01 -28.56 -50.51
CA ILE A 348 -9.59 -27.32 -51.18
C ILE A 348 -9.77 -27.44 -52.70
N ARG A 349 -9.41 -28.60 -53.29
CA ARG A 349 -9.63 -28.88 -54.72
C ARG A 349 -11.12 -28.96 -55.07
N GLN A 350 -11.92 -29.64 -54.26
CA GLN A 350 -13.38 -29.75 -54.46
C GLN A 350 -14.09 -28.41 -54.27
N SER A 351 -13.67 -27.58 -53.29
CA SER A 351 -14.23 -26.22 -53.11
C SER A 351 -14.03 -25.33 -54.34
N ALA A 352 -12.86 -25.41 -54.99
CA ALA A 352 -12.55 -24.65 -56.20
C ALA A 352 -13.26 -25.17 -57.47
N VAL A 353 -13.70 -26.43 -57.47
CA VAL A 353 -14.50 -27.04 -58.54
C VAL A 353 -16.00 -26.78 -58.32
N ASP A 354 -16.48 -26.81 -57.07
CA ASP A 354 -17.87 -26.49 -56.69
C ASP A 354 -18.25 -25.02 -56.97
N LEU A 355 -17.31 -24.08 -56.77
CA LEU A 355 -17.53 -22.67 -57.10
C LEU A 355 -17.75 -22.43 -58.61
N ARG A 356 -17.15 -23.26 -59.47
CA ARG A 356 -17.39 -23.23 -60.93
C ARG A 356 -18.75 -23.82 -61.31
N HIS A 357 -19.23 -24.84 -60.59
CA HIS A 357 -20.57 -25.39 -60.79
C HIS A 357 -21.69 -24.51 -60.21
N TYR A 358 -21.42 -23.67 -59.20
CA TYR A 358 -22.38 -22.72 -58.64
C TYR A 358 -22.95 -21.75 -59.69
N GLN A 359 -22.15 -21.36 -60.69
CA GLN A 359 -22.61 -20.48 -61.77
C GLN A 359 -23.67 -21.13 -62.68
N ARG A 360 -23.71 -22.47 -62.75
CA ARG A 360 -24.64 -23.25 -63.61
C ARG A 360 -25.72 -24.01 -62.83
N ALA A 361 -25.74 -23.92 -61.49
CA ALA A 361 -26.63 -24.68 -60.63
C ALA A 361 -28.06 -24.11 -60.54
N THR A 362 -29.06 -25.00 -60.38
CA THR A 362 -30.47 -24.64 -60.23
C THR A 362 -30.76 -23.94 -58.87
N PRO A 363 -31.85 -23.16 -58.73
CA PRO A 363 -32.12 -22.39 -57.50
C PRO A 363 -32.16 -23.25 -56.21
N LYS A 364 -32.66 -24.48 -56.30
CA LYS A 364 -32.72 -25.43 -55.16
C LYS A 364 -31.33 -25.95 -54.75
N GLU A 365 -30.42 -26.13 -55.69
CA GLU A 365 -29.03 -26.57 -55.42
C GLU A 365 -28.19 -25.46 -54.80
N LYS A 366 -28.36 -24.22 -55.28
CA LYS A 366 -27.74 -23.03 -54.68
C LYS A 366 -28.14 -22.84 -53.22
N GLN A 367 -29.40 -23.10 -52.87
CA GLN A 367 -29.88 -23.00 -51.50
C GLN A 367 -29.26 -24.07 -50.58
N LYS A 368 -29.05 -25.28 -51.09
CA LYS A 368 -28.44 -26.40 -50.35
C LYS A 368 -26.94 -26.18 -50.12
N LEU A 369 -26.23 -25.66 -51.14
CA LEU A 369 -24.84 -25.23 -51.03
C LEU A 369 -24.69 -24.07 -50.04
N TRP A 370 -25.54 -23.05 -50.13
CA TRP A 370 -25.51 -21.92 -49.20
C TRP A 370 -25.75 -22.38 -47.75
N ALA A 371 -26.68 -23.31 -47.52
CA ALA A 371 -26.90 -23.88 -46.19
C ALA A 371 -25.68 -24.63 -45.63
N ALA A 372 -24.91 -25.31 -46.49
CA ALA A 372 -23.69 -26.02 -46.11
C ALA A 372 -22.52 -25.08 -45.76
N TYR A 373 -22.36 -23.97 -46.48
CA TYR A 373 -21.28 -23.00 -46.27
C TYR A 373 -21.64 -21.85 -45.30
N LYS A 374 -22.92 -21.69 -44.92
CA LYS A 374 -23.41 -20.71 -43.93
C LYS A 374 -22.64 -20.69 -42.60
N PRO A 375 -22.30 -21.82 -41.95
CA PRO A 375 -21.52 -21.78 -40.71
C PRO A 375 -20.08 -21.31 -40.93
N LEU A 376 -19.45 -21.67 -42.05
CA LEU A 376 -18.11 -21.23 -42.40
C LEU A 376 -18.07 -19.72 -42.68
N PHE A 377 -19.07 -19.20 -43.39
CA PHE A 377 -19.21 -17.76 -43.64
C PHE A 377 -19.45 -16.98 -42.34
N ARG A 378 -20.25 -17.50 -41.40
CA ARG A 378 -20.43 -16.89 -40.06
C ARG A 378 -19.13 -16.85 -39.27
N TYR A 379 -18.33 -17.90 -39.33
CA TYR A 379 -17.04 -17.95 -38.64
C TYR A 379 -16.03 -16.97 -39.25
N LEU A 380 -15.98 -16.89 -40.58
CA LEU A 380 -15.12 -15.95 -41.29
C LEU A 380 -15.52 -14.49 -41.05
N LEU A 381 -16.83 -14.22 -40.91
CA LEU A 381 -17.38 -12.91 -40.57
C LEU A 381 -17.08 -12.51 -39.11
N LEU A 382 -17.07 -13.47 -38.17
CA LEU A 382 -16.62 -13.23 -36.80
C LEU A 382 -15.10 -12.93 -36.73
N LEU A 383 -14.30 -13.64 -37.53
CA LEU A 383 -12.86 -13.38 -37.66
C LEU A 383 -12.59 -12.00 -38.25
N PHE A 384 -13.35 -11.61 -39.28
CA PHE A 384 -13.27 -10.26 -39.87
C PHE A 384 -13.73 -9.17 -38.89
N ALA A 385 -14.78 -9.43 -38.11
CA ALA A 385 -15.25 -8.51 -37.08
C ALA A 385 -14.19 -8.33 -35.97
N ALA A 386 -13.54 -9.41 -35.54
CA ALA A 386 -12.43 -9.35 -34.58
C ALA A 386 -11.24 -8.55 -35.14
N ALA A 387 -10.89 -8.76 -36.41
CA ALA A 387 -9.83 -7.99 -37.08
C ALA A 387 -10.20 -6.50 -37.27
N ALA A 388 -11.46 -6.20 -37.56
CA ALA A 388 -11.95 -4.82 -37.69
C ALA A 388 -11.96 -4.10 -36.32
N ILE A 389 -12.34 -4.79 -35.24
CA ILE A 389 -12.25 -4.26 -33.88
C ILE A 389 -10.78 -3.98 -33.52
N LEU A 390 -9.88 -4.90 -33.85
CA LEU A 390 -8.44 -4.71 -33.65
C LEU A 390 -7.91 -3.48 -34.43
N TRP A 391 -8.37 -3.29 -35.67
CA TRP A 391 -8.01 -2.14 -36.50
C TRP A 391 -8.55 -0.80 -35.96
N VAL A 392 -9.80 -0.76 -35.48
CA VAL A 392 -10.39 0.44 -34.87
C VAL A 392 -9.65 0.81 -33.58
N ILE A 393 -9.29 -0.18 -32.75
CA ILE A 393 -8.48 0.04 -31.55
C ILE A 393 -7.11 0.62 -31.93
N LEU A 394 -6.46 0.08 -32.96
CA LEU A 394 -5.17 0.57 -33.45
C LEU A 394 -5.24 2.02 -33.94
N ASN A 395 -6.33 2.40 -34.61
CA ASN A 395 -6.51 3.75 -35.17
C ASN A 395 -6.80 4.81 -34.10
N GLN A 396 -7.50 4.47 -33.02
CA GLN A 396 -7.71 5.42 -31.91
C GLN A 396 -6.43 5.75 -31.12
N ILE A 397 -5.36 4.98 -31.30
CA ILE A 397 -4.05 5.17 -30.66
C ILE A 397 -3.16 6.15 -31.46
N LEU A 398 -3.46 6.37 -32.76
CA LEU A 398 -2.67 7.25 -33.65
C LEU A 398 -3.13 8.71 -33.64
N GLU A 399 -4.25 9.03 -33.00
CA GLU A 399 -4.66 10.42 -32.80
C GLU A 399 -3.95 10.99 -31.56
N PRO A 400 -3.05 11.98 -31.72
CA PRO A 400 -2.45 12.63 -30.58
C PRO A 400 -3.53 13.40 -29.81
N ASN A 401 -3.88 12.91 -28.61
CA ASN A 401 -4.71 13.63 -27.67
C ASN A 401 -4.04 14.96 -27.30
N ARG A 402 -4.51 16.07 -27.91
CA ARG A 402 -4.23 17.42 -27.41
C ARG A 402 -4.83 17.52 -26.00
N PRO A 403 -4.09 17.98 -24.99
CA PRO A 403 -4.63 18.13 -23.64
C PRO A 403 -5.74 19.19 -23.65
N SER A 404 -6.95 18.79 -23.30
CA SER A 404 -8.04 19.71 -22.99
C SER A 404 -7.82 20.31 -21.60
N THR A 405 -7.38 21.56 -21.57
CA THR A 405 -7.41 22.38 -20.36
C THR A 405 -8.87 22.62 -19.98
N SER A 406 -9.37 21.92 -18.97
CA SER A 406 -10.63 22.24 -18.30
C SER A 406 -10.45 22.03 -16.80
N ALA A 407 -9.87 23.04 -16.16
CA ALA A 407 -9.95 23.21 -14.72
C ALA A 407 -11.36 23.72 -14.38
N LYS A 408 -12.16 22.86 -13.75
CA LYS A 408 -13.50 23.19 -13.27
C LYS A 408 -13.36 23.95 -11.94
N VAL A 409 -13.31 25.28 -12.01
CA VAL A 409 -13.40 26.18 -10.85
C VAL A 409 -14.85 26.23 -10.36
N ARG A 410 -15.07 26.03 -9.06
CA ARG A 410 -16.37 26.24 -8.38
C ARG A 410 -16.71 27.74 -8.38
N PRO A 411 -17.94 28.17 -8.71
CA PRO A 411 -18.32 29.57 -8.54
C PRO A 411 -18.62 29.85 -7.06
N GLY A 412 -17.77 30.64 -6.44
CA GLY A 412 -18.02 31.32 -5.17
C GLY A 412 -18.68 32.68 -5.41
N SER A 413 -19.61 33.02 -4.52
CA SER A 413 -20.41 34.23 -4.38
C SER A 413 -19.79 35.54 -4.89
N VAL A 414 -20.56 36.24 -5.73
CA VAL A 414 -20.38 37.64 -6.12
C VAL A 414 -20.73 38.53 -4.93
N THR A 415 -19.81 39.40 -4.52
CA THR A 415 -20.14 40.60 -3.73
C THR A 415 -19.68 41.81 -4.53
N THR A 416 -20.68 42.59 -4.93
CA THR A 416 -20.61 43.83 -5.68
C THR A 416 -19.84 44.91 -4.92
N THR A 417 -18.84 45.53 -5.54
CA THR A 417 -18.43 46.90 -5.21
C THR A 417 -18.13 47.67 -6.51
N THR A 418 -18.86 48.77 -6.65
CA THR A 418 -18.88 49.75 -7.73
C THR A 418 -17.61 50.59 -7.76
N PRO A 419 -17.11 51.07 -8.91
CA PRO A 419 -16.04 52.06 -8.95
C PRO A 419 -16.62 53.48 -8.93
N LEU A 420 -16.05 54.34 -8.09
CA LEU A 420 -16.14 55.80 -8.22
C LEU A 420 -14.74 56.36 -7.97
N GLN A 421 -14.28 57.12 -8.97
CA GLN A 421 -13.29 58.20 -9.00
C GLN A 421 -12.01 58.10 -8.18
#